data_AF-A0A950E8R4-F1
#
_entry.id   AF-A0A950E8R4-F1
#
_cell.length_a   1.000
_cell.length_b   1.000
_cell.length_c   1.000
_cell.angle_alpha   90.00
_cell.angle_beta   90.00
_cell.angle_gamma   90.00
#
_symmetry.space_group_name_H-M   'P 1'
#
loop_
_entity.id
_entity.type
_entity.pdbx_description
1 polymer ?
#
loop_
_entity_poly.entity_id
_entity_poly.type
_entity_poly.pdbx_seq_one_letter_code
_entity_poly.pdbx_strand_id
1 'polypeptide(L)'
;MSPPPEWLLAGRVGRPHGLDGSFHVTLPNAQLLDAASSVVIDGRELDITRAAGTARSPILRVAAHDDRSAAESLRGKELLVPRALAPEL
;
A
#
# COMPACT_ATOMS: atom_id res chain seq x y z
N MET A 1 -0.97 -11.53 -27.58
CA MET A 1 -1.23 -10.76 -26.34
C MET A 1 -0.50 -11.46 -25.21
N SER A 2 0.34 -10.75 -24.46
CA SER A 2 0.92 -11.28 -23.23
C SER A 2 -0.14 -11.35 -22.14
N PRO A 3 -0.06 -12.31 -21.20
CA PRO A 3 -0.97 -12.32 -20.04
C PRO A 3 -0.83 -11.00 -19.27
N PRO A 4 -1.92 -10.51 -18.66
CA PRO A 4 -1.84 -9.32 -17.82
C PRO A 4 -0.91 -9.60 -16.63
N PRO A 5 -0.23 -8.56 -16.10
CA PRO A 5 0.60 -8.73 -14.91
C PRO A 5 -0.25 -9.23 -13.73
N GLU A 6 0.31 -10.15 -12.95
CA GLU A 6 -0.34 -10.72 -11.76
C GLU A 6 -0.55 -9.69 -10.64
N TRP A 7 0.18 -8.59 -10.71
CA TRP A 7 0.21 -7.52 -9.72
C TRP A 7 -0.29 -6.20 -10.30
N LEU A 8 -1.07 -5.48 -9.51
CA LEU A 8 -1.56 -4.15 -9.83
C LEU A 8 -0.97 -3.13 -8.87
N LEU A 9 -0.61 -1.96 -9.40
CA LEU A 9 -0.15 -0.83 -8.61
C LEU A 9 -1.32 -0.20 -7.87
N ALA A 10 -1.35 -0.37 -6.54
CA ALA A 10 -2.34 0.24 -5.65
C ALA A 10 -1.90 1.63 -5.14
N GLY A 11 -0.61 1.96 -5.31
CA GLY A 11 -0.06 3.27 -5.00
C GLY A 11 1.44 3.19 -4.72
N ARG A 12 1.98 4.23 -4.11
CA ARG A 12 3.39 4.30 -3.70
C ARG A 12 3.49 4.83 -2.27
N VAL A 13 4.42 4.28 -1.49
CA VAL A 13 4.70 4.73 -0.13
C VAL A 13 5.19 6.18 -0.16
N GLY A 14 4.46 7.05 0.52
CA GLY A 14 4.75 8.47 0.68
C GLY A 14 5.56 8.77 1.94
N ARG A 15 5.38 9.98 2.48
CA ARG A 15 6.06 10.41 3.70
C ARG A 15 5.49 9.67 4.93
N PRO A 16 6.30 9.37 5.96
CA PRO A 16 5.79 8.90 7.23
C PRO A 16 4.77 9.84 7.85
N HIS A 17 3.81 9.26 8.54
CA HIS A 17 2.74 9.93 9.27
C HIS A 17 2.86 9.61 10.75
N GLY A 18 3.09 10.63 11.59
CA GLY A 18 3.32 10.41 13.03
C GLY A 18 4.59 9.62 13.32
N LEU A 19 4.52 8.81 14.39
CA LEU A 19 5.63 7.99 14.90
C LEU A 19 5.33 6.48 14.90
N ASP A 20 4.09 6.07 14.62
CA ASP A 20 3.61 4.69 14.81
C ASP A 20 3.85 3.78 13.59
N GLY A 21 4.67 4.23 12.64
CA GLY A 21 4.96 3.52 11.39
C GLY A 21 3.92 3.69 10.29
N SER A 22 2.90 4.52 10.51
CA SER A 22 1.99 4.91 9.43
C SER A 22 2.69 5.76 8.37
N PHE A 23 2.20 5.72 7.13
CA PHE A 23 2.67 6.54 6.02
C PHE A 23 1.54 6.97 5.09
N HIS A 24 1.71 8.09 4.41
CA HIS A 24 0.81 8.52 3.34
C HIS A 24 0.99 7.63 2.10
N VAL A 25 -0.08 7.42 1.33
CA VAL A 25 0.02 6.80 -0.01
C VAL A 25 -0.05 7.88 -1.08
N THR A 26 0.92 7.89 -1.99
CA THR A 26 0.93 8.76 -3.18
C THR A 26 0.44 7.99 -4.40
N LEU A 27 -0.23 8.69 -5.33
CA LEU A 27 -0.88 8.09 -6.50
C LEU A 27 -1.79 6.90 -6.11
N PRO A 28 -2.67 7.06 -5.10
CA PRO A 28 -3.46 5.95 -4.60
C PRO A 28 -4.48 5.48 -5.64
N ASN A 29 -4.59 4.18 -5.79
CA ASN A 29 -5.79 3.55 -6.35
C ASN A 29 -6.67 3.11 -5.18
N ALA A 30 -7.63 3.95 -4.81
CA ALA A 30 -8.46 3.72 -3.63
C ALA A 30 -9.26 2.41 -3.71
N GLN A 31 -9.79 2.04 -4.88
CA GLN A 31 -10.57 0.80 -5.03
C GLN A 31 -9.74 -0.44 -4.73
N LEU A 32 -8.47 -0.45 -5.18
CA LEU A 32 -7.55 -1.54 -4.88
C LEU A 32 -7.14 -1.57 -3.41
N LEU A 33 -6.89 -0.40 -2.81
CA LEU A 33 -6.50 -0.30 -1.40
C LEU A 33 -7.64 -0.68 -0.46
N ASP A 34 -8.88 -0.30 -0.77
CA ASP A 34 -10.06 -0.62 0.03
C ASP A 34 -10.39 -2.13 0.00
N ALA A 35 -10.05 -2.81 -1.10
CA ALA A 35 -10.25 -4.25 -1.26
C ALA A 35 -9.11 -5.11 -0.68
N ALA A 36 -8.00 -4.49 -0.27
CA ALA A 36 -6.79 -5.19 0.14
C ALA A 36 -6.66 -5.29 1.67
N SER A 37 -6.36 -6.50 2.16
CA SER A 37 -5.92 -6.73 3.55
C SER A 37 -4.39 -6.75 3.69
N SER A 38 -3.66 -6.94 2.59
CA SER A 38 -2.20 -6.98 2.52
C SER A 38 -1.71 -6.27 1.25
N VAL A 39 -0.44 -5.87 1.26
CA VAL A 39 0.24 -5.29 0.09
C VAL A 39 1.61 -5.95 -0.08
N VAL A 40 2.05 -6.06 -1.33
CA VAL A 40 3.42 -6.44 -1.65
C VAL A 40 4.26 -5.18 -1.79
N ILE A 41 5.35 -5.11 -1.02
CA ILE A 41 6.33 -4.04 -1.07
C ILE A 41 7.71 -4.69 -1.19
N ASP A 42 8.46 -4.35 -2.25
CA ASP A 42 9.80 -4.91 -2.48
C ASP A 42 9.83 -6.46 -2.54
N GLY A 43 8.77 -7.04 -3.12
CA GLY A 43 8.61 -8.49 -3.23
C GLY A 43 8.18 -9.19 -1.93
N ARG A 44 7.89 -8.46 -0.85
CA ARG A 44 7.40 -9.02 0.42
C ARG A 44 5.95 -8.65 0.64
N GLU A 45 5.12 -9.65 0.91
CA GLU A 45 3.75 -9.43 1.35
C GLU A 45 3.73 -8.99 2.82
N LEU A 46 3.00 -7.90 3.10
CA LEU A 46 2.86 -7.31 4.42
C LEU A 46 1.38 -6.99 4.67
N ASP A 47 0.85 -7.43 5.81
CA ASP A 47 -0.53 -7.13 6.21
C ASP A 47 -0.71 -5.64 6.49
N ILE A 48 -1.83 -5.09 6.04
CA ILE A 48 -2.25 -3.73 6.40
C ILE A 48 -2.83 -3.79 7.82
N THR A 49 -2.09 -3.26 8.79
CA THR A 49 -2.52 -3.23 10.21
C THR A 49 -3.30 -1.97 10.55
N ARG A 50 -3.31 -0.98 9.65
CA ARG A 50 -4.11 0.23 9.78
C ARG A 50 -4.41 0.82 8.41
N ALA A 51 -5.66 1.21 8.20
CA ALA A 51 -6.08 2.07 7.10
C ALA A 51 -6.85 3.27 7.66
N ALA A 52 -6.49 4.48 7.24
CA ALA A 52 -7.08 5.73 7.68
C ALA A 52 -7.00 6.80 6.58
N GLY A 53 -7.55 7.99 6.86
CA GLY A 53 -7.54 9.11 5.93
C GLY A 53 -8.70 9.05 4.93
N THR A 54 -8.43 9.44 3.69
CA THR A 54 -9.45 9.50 2.63
C THR A 54 -8.95 8.80 1.36
N ALA A 55 -9.85 8.44 0.44
CA ALA A 55 -9.50 7.85 -0.85
C ALA A 55 -8.43 8.64 -1.63
N ARG A 56 -8.42 9.98 -1.52
CA ARG A 56 -7.44 10.86 -2.20
C ARG A 56 -6.12 11.01 -1.45
N SER A 57 -6.11 10.71 -0.16
CA SER A 57 -4.92 10.80 0.68
C SER A 57 -4.99 9.73 1.77
N PRO A 58 -4.82 8.46 1.40
CA PRO A 58 -4.86 7.36 2.35
C PRO A 58 -3.63 7.40 3.25
N ILE A 59 -3.80 6.90 4.46
CA ILE A 59 -2.73 6.64 5.41
C ILE A 59 -2.79 5.16 5.76
N LEU A 60 -1.69 4.44 5.52
CA LEU A 60 -1.59 3.02 5.82
C LEU A 60 -0.50 2.76 6.84
N ARG A 61 -0.64 1.67 7.60
CA ARG A 61 0.44 1.01 8.31
C ARG A 61 0.46 -0.45 7.94
N VAL A 62 1.65 -1.02 7.83
CA VAL A 62 1.84 -2.43 7.53
C VAL A 62 2.53 -3.15 8.69
N ALA A 63 2.35 -4.47 8.77
CA ALA A 63 2.94 -5.29 9.82
C ALA A 63 4.48 -5.16 9.86
N ALA A 64 5.04 -5.28 11.07
CA ALA A 64 6.47 -5.18 11.36
C ALA A 64 7.12 -3.81 11.04
N HIS A 65 6.33 -2.78 10.72
CA HIS A 65 6.79 -1.42 10.49
C HIS A 65 6.04 -0.48 11.44
N ASP A 66 6.40 -0.56 12.73
CA ASP A 66 5.66 0.09 13.82
C ASP A 66 6.32 1.39 14.30
N ASP A 67 7.32 1.89 13.57
CA ASP A 67 7.98 3.16 13.87
C ASP A 67 8.23 4.02 12.62
N ARG A 68 8.53 5.30 12.85
CA ARG A 68 8.80 6.29 11.80
C ARG A 68 9.97 5.89 10.89
N SER A 69 11.03 5.28 11.43
CA SER A 69 12.21 4.90 10.67
C SER A 69 11.89 3.74 9.72
N ALA A 70 11.10 2.78 10.19
CA ALA A 70 10.59 1.68 9.38
C ALA A 70 9.73 2.22 8.23
N ALA A 71 8.81 3.15 8.50
CA ALA A 71 8.02 3.80 7.45
C ALA A 71 8.90 4.57 6.44
N GLU A 72 9.93 5.28 6.91
CA GLU A 72 10.85 6.00 6.02
C GLU A 72 11.66 5.04 5.14
N SER A 73 12.03 3.85 5.64
CA SER A 73 12.74 2.84 4.86
C SER A 73 11.92 2.27 3.68
N LEU A 74 10.59 2.40 3.76
CA LEU A 74 9.67 2.01 2.69
C LEU A 74 9.40 3.14 1.69
N ARG A 75 9.82 4.38 1.98
CA ARG A 75 9.45 5.55 1.20
C ARG A 75 9.82 5.40 -0.27
N GLY A 76 8.86 5.69 -1.14
CA GLY A 76 9.01 5.62 -2.59
C GLY A 76 8.83 4.22 -3.19
N LYS A 77 8.69 3.18 -2.36
CA LYS A 77 8.41 1.81 -2.83
C LYS A 77 6.97 1.68 -3.29
N GLU A 78 6.75 0.78 -4.24
CA GLU A 78 5.43 0.50 -4.79
C GLU A 78 4.60 -0.34 -3.83
N LEU A 79 3.31 -0.06 -3.79
CA LEU A 79 2.31 -0.89 -3.14
C LEU A 79 1.62 -1.70 -4.22
N LEU A 80 1.88 -3.00 -4.23
CA LEU A 80 1.28 -3.91 -5.20
C LEU A 80 0.21 -4.76 -4.53
N VAL A 81 -0.85 -5.07 -5.26
CA VAL A 81 -1.91 -5.99 -4.82
C VAL A 81 -2.17 -7.03 -5.91
N PRO A 82 -2.67 -8.23 -5.57
CA PRO A 82 -3.03 -9.23 -6.57
C PRO A 82 -4.06 -8.68 -7.56
N ARG A 83 -3.88 -8.99 -8.85
CA ARG A 83 -4.85 -8.63 -9.88
C ARG A 83 -6.26 -9.17 -9.61
N ALA A 84 -6.35 -10.29 -8.88
CA ALA A 84 -7.62 -10.88 -8.46
C ALA A 84 -8.47 -9.99 -7.56
N LEU A 85 -7.89 -8.95 -6.93
CA LEU A 85 -8.62 -7.96 -6.14
C LEU A 85 -9.21 -6.81 -6.97
N ALA A 86 -8.90 -6.73 -8.26
CA ALA A 86 -9.49 -5.70 -9.10
C ALA A 86 -11.00 -5.94 -9.24
N PRO A 87 -11.83 -4.89 -9.10
CA PRO A 87 -13.25 -5.01 -9.41
C PRO A 87 -13.45 -5.38 -10.89
N GLU A 88 -14.49 -6.16 -11.16
CA GLU A 88 -14.93 -6.43 -12.53
C GLU A 88 -15.35 -5.11 -13.20
N LEU A 89 -14.91 -4.91 -14.45
CA LEU A 89 -15.16 -3.70 -15.25
C LEU A 89 -16.57 -3.68 -15.85
#